data_AF-A0A2A2YAI8-F1
#
_entry.id   AF-A0A2A2YAI8-F1
#
_cell.length_a   1.000
_cell.length_b   1.000
_cell.length_c   1.000
_cell.angle_alpha   90.00
_cell.angle_beta   90.00
_cell.angle_gamma   90.00
#
_symmetry.space_group_name_H-M   'P 1'
#
loop_
_entity.id
_entity.type
_entity.pdbx_description
1 polymer ?
#
loop_
_entity_poly.entity_id
_entity_poly.type
_entity_poly.pdbx_seq_one_letter_code
_entity_poly.pdbx_strand_id
1 'polypeptide(L)'
;MITQEPVKTQTTRHRSMNYPGKFYVAIFWTLLHLFCMVATLTALALFLINHKTNPSHYYLYSFLGGLFFTLVTLAISVYKRRAASCPLCRGTPLLNSGALTHKKSYRITPFNHGFTALLRIVFTQKMNCMYCGTNYDLLKTSSHSRRSRSDTYPHDPSV
;
A
#
# COMPACT_ATOMS: atom_id res chain seq x y z
N MET A 1 10.46 42.69 -6.74
CA MET A 1 9.70 41.71 -5.93
C MET A 1 8.66 41.09 -6.87
N ILE A 2 8.89 39.89 -7.39
CA ILE A 2 8.03 39.27 -8.41
C ILE A 2 6.92 38.51 -7.68
N THR A 3 5.70 39.01 -7.75
CA THR A 3 4.50 38.32 -7.28
C THR A 3 4.22 37.13 -8.21
N GLN A 4 4.57 35.92 -7.77
CA GLN A 4 4.14 34.70 -8.44
C GLN A 4 2.63 34.57 -8.27
N GLU A 5 1.87 34.70 -9.35
CA GLU A 5 0.46 34.37 -9.35
C GLU A 5 0.26 32.92 -8.90
N PRO A 6 -0.78 32.61 -8.11
CA PRO A 6 -1.03 31.25 -7.67
C PRO A 6 -1.34 30.39 -8.89
N VAL A 7 -0.39 29.54 -9.29
CA VAL A 7 -0.57 28.53 -10.33
C VAL A 7 -1.86 27.78 -10.01
N LYS A 8 -2.92 28.02 -10.79
CA LYS A 8 -4.17 27.24 -10.72
C LYS A 8 -3.78 25.78 -10.85
N THR A 9 -3.78 25.06 -9.74
CA THR A 9 -3.55 23.63 -9.71
C THR A 9 -4.68 22.97 -10.50
N GLN A 10 -4.45 22.76 -11.79
CA GLN A 10 -5.28 21.86 -12.59
C GLN A 10 -5.42 20.58 -11.77
N THR A 11 -6.65 20.25 -11.42
CA THR A 11 -7.03 19.03 -10.74
C THR A 11 -6.73 17.88 -11.70
N THR A 12 -5.48 17.39 -11.67
CA THR A 12 -5.05 16.27 -12.49
C THR A 12 -5.96 15.09 -12.22
N ARG A 13 -6.81 14.76 -13.21
CA ARG A 13 -7.73 13.64 -13.19
C ARG A 13 -6.98 12.37 -12.78
N HIS A 14 -7.59 11.58 -11.88
CA HIS A 14 -7.01 10.31 -11.46
C HIS A 14 -6.80 9.38 -12.67
N ARG A 15 -5.57 8.88 -12.80
CA ARG A 15 -5.18 7.94 -13.84
C ARG A 15 -5.54 6.52 -13.41
N SER A 16 -5.95 5.69 -14.36
CA SER A 16 -6.06 4.25 -14.13
C SER A 16 -4.67 3.64 -14.00
N MET A 17 -4.57 2.55 -13.25
CA MET A 17 -3.33 1.80 -13.11
C MET A 17 -3.40 0.52 -13.93
N ASN A 18 -2.35 0.22 -14.70
CA ASN A 18 -2.32 -0.96 -15.58
C ASN A 18 -2.17 -2.28 -14.81
N TYR A 19 -1.66 -2.24 -13.57
CA TYR A 19 -1.37 -3.44 -12.76
C TYR A 19 -1.77 -3.28 -11.28
N PRO A 20 -3.05 -3.04 -10.96
CA PRO A 20 -3.50 -2.82 -9.59
C PRO A 20 -3.30 -4.06 -8.69
N GLY A 21 -3.27 -5.28 -9.27
CA GLY A 21 -3.07 -6.53 -8.53
C GLY A 21 -1.80 -6.54 -7.66
N LYS A 22 -0.69 -5.95 -8.13
CA LYS A 22 0.55 -5.88 -7.34
C LYS A 22 0.38 -5.04 -6.08
N PHE A 23 -0.43 -3.98 -6.15
CA PHE A 23 -0.74 -3.14 -5.01
C PHE A 23 -1.64 -3.88 -4.01
N TYR A 24 -2.66 -4.58 -4.49
CA TYR A 24 -3.54 -5.38 -3.63
C TYR A 24 -2.77 -6.46 -2.87
N VAL A 25 -1.89 -7.21 -3.55
CA VAL A 25 -1.04 -8.21 -2.91
C VAL A 25 -0.12 -7.57 -1.87
N ALA A 26 0.51 -6.44 -2.18
CA ALA A 26 1.37 -5.73 -1.24
C ALA A 26 0.60 -5.25 0.01
N ILE A 27 -0.62 -4.74 -0.18
CA ILE A 27 -1.49 -4.28 0.91
C ILE A 27 -1.91 -5.46 1.77
N PHE A 28 -2.38 -6.55 1.17
CA PHE A 28 -2.77 -7.76 1.89
C PHE A 28 -1.67 -8.26 2.84
N TRP A 29 -0.45 -8.44 2.32
CA TRP A 29 0.68 -8.89 3.13
C TRP A 29 1.10 -7.87 4.20
N THR A 30 0.91 -6.58 3.96
CA THR A 30 1.20 -5.55 4.96
C THR A 30 0.14 -5.54 6.07
N LEU A 31 -1.14 -5.70 5.73
CA LEU A 31 -2.22 -5.81 6.72
C LEU A 31 -2.06 -7.09 7.56
N LEU A 32 -1.72 -8.21 6.92
CA LEU A 32 -1.41 -9.46 7.62
C LEU A 32 -0.24 -9.26 8.58
N HIS A 33 0.84 -8.62 8.15
CA HIS A 33 1.98 -8.32 9.03
C HIS A 33 1.58 -7.43 10.23
N LEU A 34 0.74 -6.41 10.03
CA LEU A 34 0.23 -5.58 11.13
C LEU A 34 -0.59 -6.41 12.13
N PHE A 35 -1.42 -7.33 11.64
CA PHE A 35 -2.17 -8.25 12.48
C PHE A 35 -1.23 -9.14 13.32
N CYS A 36 -0.18 -9.70 12.71
CA CYS A 36 0.82 -10.51 13.40
C CYS A 36 1.60 -9.71 14.46
N MET A 37 1.95 -8.46 14.15
CA MET A 37 2.58 -7.54 15.11
C MET A 37 1.69 -7.36 16.35
N VAL A 38 0.39 -7.07 16.15
CA VAL A 38 -0.56 -6.89 17.26
C VAL A 38 -0.71 -8.20 18.05
N ALA A 39 -0.88 -9.33 17.39
CA ALA A 39 -0.98 -10.64 18.05
C ALA A 39 0.27 -10.97 18.89
N THR A 40 1.47 -10.68 18.37
CA THR A 40 2.74 -10.91 19.06
C THR A 40 2.89 -9.98 20.28
N LEU A 41 2.50 -8.71 20.15
CA LEU A 41 2.49 -7.77 21.28
C LEU A 41 1.50 -8.21 22.37
N THR A 42 0.33 -8.71 22.01
CA THR A 42 -0.63 -9.27 22.96
C THR A 42 -0.07 -10.51 23.65
N ALA A 43 0.57 -11.42 22.92
CA ALA A 43 1.22 -12.59 23.50
C ALA A 43 2.34 -12.20 24.48
N LEU A 44 3.13 -11.17 24.14
CA LEU A 44 4.15 -10.62 25.04
C LEU A 44 3.53 -10.04 26.31
N ALA A 45 2.45 -9.26 26.20
CA ALA A 45 1.76 -8.70 27.36
C ALA A 45 1.22 -9.81 28.28
N LEU A 46 0.59 -10.83 27.71
CA LEU A 46 0.08 -11.99 28.46
C LEU A 46 1.22 -12.77 29.13
N PHE A 47 2.35 -12.94 28.46
CA PHE A 47 3.55 -13.55 29.03
C PHE A 47 4.04 -12.75 30.24
N LEU A 48 4.22 -11.43 30.11
CA LEU A 48 4.71 -10.57 31.20
C LEU A 48 3.79 -10.57 32.43
N ILE A 49 2.47 -10.63 32.24
CA ILE A 49 1.49 -10.67 33.33
C ILE A 49 1.48 -12.03 34.03
N ASN A 50 1.51 -13.13 33.27
CA ASN A 50 1.26 -14.46 33.81
C ASN A 50 2.55 -15.24 34.17
N HIS A 51 3.73 -14.77 33.77
CA HIS A 51 5.00 -15.50 33.96
C HIS A 51 5.30 -15.85 35.42
N LYS A 52 4.88 -15.01 36.39
CA LYS A 52 5.09 -15.27 37.82
C LYS A 52 4.04 -16.23 38.42
N THR A 53 2.82 -16.18 37.93
CA THR A 53 1.67 -16.92 38.50
C THR A 53 1.60 -18.35 37.96
N ASN A 54 1.91 -18.53 36.66
CA ASN A 54 1.85 -19.81 35.98
C ASN A 54 3.15 -20.01 35.20
N PRO A 55 4.06 -20.91 35.64
CA PRO A 55 5.31 -21.19 34.92
C PRO A 55 5.10 -22.02 33.64
N SER A 56 3.94 -21.89 32.99
CA SER A 56 3.64 -22.63 31.77
C SER A 56 4.42 -22.03 30.59
N HIS A 57 5.16 -22.87 29.88
CA HIS A 57 5.93 -22.46 28.69
C HIS A 57 5.05 -22.08 27.49
N TYR A 58 3.72 -22.24 27.60
CA TYR A 58 2.76 -21.95 26.53
C TYR A 58 2.85 -20.49 26.03
N TYR A 59 2.85 -19.52 26.94
CA TYR A 59 2.91 -18.11 26.56
C TYR A 59 4.27 -17.74 25.94
N LEU A 60 5.35 -18.37 26.41
CA LEU A 60 6.69 -18.19 25.85
C LEU A 60 6.75 -18.73 24.41
N TYR A 61 6.27 -19.94 24.16
CA TYR A 61 6.22 -20.52 22.81
C TYR A 61 5.29 -19.74 21.88
N SER A 62 4.18 -19.24 22.39
CA SER A 62 3.26 -18.39 21.62
C SER A 62 3.92 -17.09 21.20
N PHE A 63 4.67 -16.44 22.11
CA PHE A 63 5.44 -15.24 21.81
C PHE A 63 6.57 -15.52 20.80
N LEU A 64 7.37 -16.57 21.00
CA LEU A 64 8.44 -16.98 20.09
C LEU A 64 7.91 -17.29 18.68
N GLY A 65 6.82 -18.06 18.60
CA GLY A 65 6.15 -18.36 17.34
C GLY A 65 5.61 -17.11 16.65
N GLY A 66 4.99 -16.20 17.42
CA GLY A 66 4.53 -14.90 16.93
C GLY A 66 5.67 -14.03 16.38
N LEU A 67 6.80 -13.99 17.08
CA LEU A 67 7.99 -13.25 16.66
C LEU A 67 8.55 -13.80 15.34
N PHE A 68 8.70 -15.12 15.23
CA PHE A 68 9.12 -15.76 13.99
C PHE A 68 8.17 -15.43 12.82
N PHE A 69 6.87 -15.60 13.02
CA PHE A 69 5.87 -15.32 11.99
C PHE A 69 5.84 -13.83 11.60
N THR A 70 6.05 -12.94 12.56
CA THR A 70 6.16 -11.49 12.33
C THR A 70 7.36 -11.15 11.45
N LEU A 71 8.52 -11.78 11.65
CA LEU A 71 9.71 -11.58 10.81
C LEU A 71 9.49 -12.10 9.38
N VAL A 72 8.89 -13.29 9.24
CA VAL A 72 8.57 -13.87 7.92
C VAL A 72 7.59 -12.97 7.16
N THR A 73 6.49 -12.57 7.80
CA THR A 73 5.50 -11.68 7.19
C THR A 73 6.07 -10.29 6.89
N LEU A 74 6.99 -9.76 7.72
CA LEU A 74 7.72 -8.53 7.45
C LEU A 74 8.51 -8.65 6.14
N ALA A 75 9.32 -9.71 6.00
CA ALA A 75 10.15 -9.94 4.82
C ALA A 75 9.29 -10.03 3.54
N ILE A 76 8.21 -10.81 3.59
CA ILE A 76 7.27 -10.95 2.46
C ILE A 76 6.60 -9.60 2.15
N SER A 77 6.14 -8.87 3.16
CA SER A 77 5.50 -7.57 2.97
C SER A 77 6.45 -6.55 2.33
N VAL A 78 7.73 -6.54 2.70
CA VAL A 78 8.74 -5.64 2.13
C VAL A 78 8.98 -6.01 0.67
N TYR A 79 9.16 -7.29 0.37
CA TYR A 79 9.37 -7.76 -1.00
C TYR A 79 8.17 -7.41 -1.91
N LYS A 80 6.95 -7.68 -1.46
CA LYS A 80 5.73 -7.35 -2.23
C LYS A 80 5.53 -5.85 -2.39
N ARG A 81 5.84 -5.03 -1.38
CA ARG A 81 5.81 -3.56 -1.50
C ARG A 81 6.84 -3.03 -2.49
N ARG A 82 8.01 -3.65 -2.61
CA ARG A 82 9.01 -3.30 -3.64
C ARG A 82 8.53 -3.59 -5.05
N ALA A 83 7.74 -4.65 -5.24
CA ALA A 83 7.16 -4.98 -6.55
C ALA A 83 6.04 -4.03 -7.00
N ALA A 84 5.44 -3.28 -6.08
CA ALA A 84 4.40 -2.29 -6.35
C ALA A 84 5.03 -0.94 -6.74
N SER A 85 5.47 -0.84 -7.99
CA SER A 85 6.13 0.36 -8.54
C SER A 85 5.15 1.29 -9.25
N CYS A 86 5.38 2.60 -9.18
CA CYS A 86 4.64 3.60 -9.94
C CYS A 86 4.88 3.42 -11.46
N PRO A 87 3.84 3.41 -12.31
CA PRO A 87 4.01 3.23 -13.76
C PRO A 87 4.69 4.42 -14.44
N LEU A 88 4.66 5.61 -13.82
CA LEU A 88 5.26 6.81 -14.39
C LEU A 88 6.74 6.96 -14.01
N CYS A 89 7.05 6.99 -12.71
CA CYS A 89 8.42 7.25 -12.23
C CYS A 89 9.17 6.00 -11.76
N ARG A 90 8.57 4.80 -11.82
CA ARG A 90 9.14 3.51 -11.36
C ARG A 90 9.51 3.43 -9.87
N GLY A 91 9.38 4.51 -9.10
CA GLY A 91 9.55 4.49 -7.65
C GLY A 91 8.47 3.66 -6.94
N THR A 92 8.76 3.18 -5.73
CA THR A 92 7.87 2.32 -4.94
C THR A 92 7.02 3.15 -3.97
N PRO A 93 5.80 3.61 -4.31
CA PRO A 93 5.02 4.51 -3.45
C PRO A 93 4.62 3.92 -2.09
N LEU A 94 4.76 2.60 -1.87
CA LEU A 94 4.48 1.96 -0.58
C LEU A 94 5.72 1.82 0.31
N LEU A 95 6.91 2.04 -0.24
CA LEU A 95 8.18 1.95 0.49
C LEU A 95 8.92 3.28 0.38
N ASN A 96 9.31 3.85 1.51
CA ASN A 96 10.12 5.06 1.48
C ASN A 96 11.54 4.69 1.02
N SER A 97 11.88 5.00 -0.23
CA SER A 97 13.19 4.73 -0.82
C SER A 97 14.19 5.84 -0.55
N GLY A 98 13.82 6.87 0.22
CA GLY A 98 14.67 8.03 0.51
C GLY A 98 14.79 9.02 -0.66
N ALA A 99 14.14 8.77 -1.80
CA ALA A 99 14.09 9.74 -2.88
C ALA A 99 13.26 10.97 -2.50
N LEU A 100 13.62 12.14 -3.07
CA LEU A 100 12.98 13.40 -2.74
C LEU A 100 11.46 13.32 -2.96
N THR A 101 10.71 13.58 -1.88
CA THR A 101 9.25 13.54 -1.92
C THR A 101 8.69 14.75 -2.66
N HIS A 102 7.71 14.52 -3.52
CA HIS A 102 7.01 15.56 -4.25
C HIS A 102 6.27 16.49 -3.28
N LYS A 103 6.26 17.80 -3.57
CA LYS A 103 5.57 18.83 -2.74
C LYS A 103 4.06 18.56 -2.55
N LYS A 104 3.43 17.84 -3.49
CA LYS A 104 2.01 17.44 -3.41
C LYS A 104 1.77 16.15 -2.64
N SER A 105 2.81 15.49 -2.13
CA SER A 105 2.65 14.26 -1.36
C SER A 105 2.12 14.61 0.04
N TYR A 106 1.06 13.92 0.46
CA TYR A 106 0.46 14.11 1.77
C TYR A 106 1.00 13.05 2.74
N ARG A 107 1.19 13.43 4.00
CA ARG A 107 1.62 12.56 5.09
C ARG A 107 0.68 12.75 6.28
N ILE A 108 0.13 11.67 6.79
CA ILE A 108 -0.60 11.67 8.06
C ILE A 108 0.43 11.43 9.16
N THR A 109 0.77 12.45 9.94
CA THR A 109 1.59 12.27 11.16
C THR A 109 0.81 11.42 12.16
N PRO A 110 1.40 10.40 12.83
CA PRO A 110 2.83 10.08 12.94
C PRO A 110 3.38 9.12 11.87
N PHE A 111 2.57 8.75 10.87
CA PHE A 111 2.96 7.76 9.87
C PHE A 111 3.86 8.34 8.76
N ASN A 112 4.62 7.46 8.11
CA ASN A 112 5.41 7.82 6.94
C ASN A 112 4.54 7.94 5.67
N HIS A 113 5.10 8.49 4.58
CA HIS A 113 4.39 8.65 3.32
C HIS A 113 3.90 7.31 2.72
N GLY A 114 4.69 6.25 2.84
CA GLY A 114 4.33 4.93 2.31
C GLY A 114 3.12 4.32 3.04
N PHE A 115 3.08 4.45 4.37
CA PHE A 115 1.97 4.00 5.19
C PHE A 115 0.73 4.88 5.00
N THR A 116 0.92 6.20 4.85
CA THR A 116 -0.18 7.11 4.47
C THR A 116 -0.79 6.69 3.12
N ALA A 117 0.03 6.35 2.13
CA ALA A 117 -0.45 5.84 0.85
C ALA A 117 -1.18 4.49 1.00
N LEU A 118 -0.67 3.59 1.84
CA LEU A 118 -1.31 2.32 2.17
C LEU A 118 -2.71 2.53 2.75
N LEU A 119 -2.83 3.35 3.80
CA LEU A 119 -4.13 3.66 4.43
C LEU A 119 -5.10 4.25 3.41
N ARG A 120 -4.62 5.17 2.57
CA ARG A 120 -5.45 5.80 1.54
C ARG A 120 -5.95 4.77 0.52
N ILE A 121 -5.13 3.79 0.12
CA ILE A 121 -5.59 2.73 -0.77
C ILE A 121 -6.62 1.84 -0.06
N VAL A 122 -6.38 1.45 1.19
CA VAL A 122 -7.32 0.61 1.96
C VAL A 122 -8.69 1.28 2.05
N PHE A 123 -8.73 2.56 2.44
CA PHE A 123 -10.00 3.25 2.68
C PHE A 123 -10.65 3.83 1.44
N THR A 124 -9.87 4.33 0.47
CA THR A 124 -10.41 5.09 -0.67
C THR A 124 -10.13 4.46 -2.02
N GLN A 125 -9.35 3.38 -2.07
CA GLN A 125 -8.89 2.74 -3.30
C GLN A 125 -8.15 3.69 -4.27
N LYS A 126 -7.67 4.82 -3.74
CA LYS A 126 -6.91 5.84 -4.47
C LYS A 126 -5.54 5.98 -3.83
N MET A 127 -4.54 6.28 -4.65
CA MET A 127 -3.22 6.62 -4.16
C MET A 127 -2.66 7.85 -4.87
N ASN A 128 -1.74 8.54 -4.20
CA ASN A 128 -0.90 9.52 -4.83
C ASN A 128 0.55 9.02 -4.72
N CYS A 129 1.28 8.97 -5.83
CA CYS A 129 2.68 8.59 -5.79
C CYS A 129 3.49 9.66 -5.06
N MET A 130 4.21 9.29 -4.01
CA MET A 130 4.98 10.25 -3.22
C MET A 130 6.13 10.92 -4.00
N TYR A 131 6.62 10.30 -5.08
CA TYR A 131 7.76 10.80 -5.85
C TYR A 131 7.37 11.69 -7.03
N CYS A 132 6.37 11.29 -7.83
CA CYS A 132 5.93 12.09 -8.99
C CYS A 132 4.64 12.88 -8.76
N GLY A 133 3.97 12.72 -7.61
CA GLY A 133 2.73 13.44 -7.29
C GLY A 133 1.53 13.06 -8.16
N THR A 134 1.62 11.99 -8.95
CA THR A 134 0.53 11.53 -9.82
C THR A 134 -0.52 10.77 -9.01
N ASN A 135 -1.78 11.17 -9.18
CA ASN A 135 -2.93 10.52 -8.56
C ASN A 135 -3.40 9.31 -9.39
N TYR A 136 -3.54 8.16 -8.74
CA TYR A 136 -4.05 6.93 -9.30
C TYR A 136 -5.34 6.51 -8.60
N ASP A 137 -6.23 5.90 -9.36
CA ASP A 137 -7.44 5.24 -8.88
C ASP A 137 -7.33 3.76 -9.24
N LEU A 138 -7.31 2.88 -8.23
CA LEU A 138 -7.12 1.44 -8.41
C LEU A 138 -8.40 0.74 -8.87
N LEU A 139 -9.58 1.34 -8.64
CA LEU A 139 -10.85 0.81 -9.12
C LEU A 139 -11.07 1.13 -10.59
N LYS A 140 -10.41 2.18 -11.10
CA LYS A 140 -10.56 2.59 -12.49
C LYS A 140 -9.88 1.59 -13.42
N THR A 141 -10.69 0.83 -14.15
CA THR A 141 -10.26 -0.10 -15.20
C THR A 141 -9.32 0.61 -16.20
N SER A 142 -8.24 -0.07 -16.59
CA SER A 142 -7.32 0.45 -17.60
C SER A 142 -8.07 0.69 -18.92
N SER A 143 -7.72 1.76 -19.64
CA SER A 143 -8.32 2.06 -20.95
C SER A 143 -8.07 0.95 -21.97
N HIS A 144 -6.94 0.23 -21.85
CA HIS A 144 -6.65 -0.94 -22.67
C HIS A 144 -7.69 -2.06 -22.52
N SER A 145 -8.16 -2.32 -21.29
CA SER A 145 -9.20 -3.32 -21.07
C SER A 145 -10.57 -2.88 -21.61
N ARG A 146 -10.85 -1.57 -21.73
CA ARG A 146 -12.07 -1.10 -22.41
C ARG A 146 -12.02 -1.32 -23.91
N ARG A 147 -10.86 -1.13 -24.53
CA ARG A 147 -10.72 -1.27 -25.99
C ARG A 147 -10.86 -2.72 -26.45
N SER A 148 -10.32 -3.69 -25.70
CA SER A 148 -10.52 -5.10 -26.06
C SER A 148 -11.98 -5.56 -25.94
N ARG A 149 -12.82 -4.85 -25.16
CA ARG A 149 -14.25 -5.12 -25.06
C ARG A 149 -15.07 -4.46 -26.17
N SER A 150 -14.61 -3.32 -26.70
CA SER A 150 -15.26 -2.68 -27.85
C SER A 150 -15.01 -3.42 -29.17
N ASP A 151 -13.92 -4.18 -29.26
CA ASP A 151 -13.59 -4.92 -30.49
C ASP A 151 -14.34 -6.27 -30.58
N THR A 152 -15.23 -6.58 -29.62
CA THR A 152 -16.06 -7.80 -29.60
C THR A 152 -17.53 -7.53 -29.94
N TYR A 153 -17.85 -6.38 -30.56
CA TYR A 153 -19.18 -6.26 -31.17
C TYR A 153 -19.25 -7.21 -32.37
N PRO A 154 -20.25 -8.11 -32.43
CA PRO A 154 -20.45 -8.91 -33.64
C PRO A 154 -20.61 -7.94 -34.80
N HIS A 155 -19.73 -8.09 -35.79
CA HIS A 155 -19.86 -7.42 -37.07
C HIS A 155 -21.20 -7.87 -37.63
N ASP A 156 -22.18 -6.98 -37.69
CA ASP A 156 -23.45 -7.26 -38.34
C ASP A 156 -23.16 -7.45 -39.84
N PRO A 157 -23.34 -8.65 -40.42
CA PRO A 157 -22.98 -8.93 -41.82
C PRO A 157 -24.03 -8.41 -42.82
N SER A 158 -24.85 -7.44 -42.44
CA SER A 158 -26.04 -7.01 -43.20
C SER A 158 -25.87 -5.69 -43.98
N VAL A 159 -24.71 -5.46 -44.59
CA VAL A 159 -24.49 -4.36 -45.57
C VAL A 159 -23.71 -4.84 -46.78
#